data_AF-A0AAE4JH35-F1
#
_entry.id   AF-A0AAE4JH35-F1
#
_cell.length_a   1.000
_cell.length_b   1.000
_cell.length_c   1.000
_cell.angle_alpha   90.00
_cell.angle_beta   90.00
_cell.angle_gamma   90.00
#
_symmetry.space_group_name_H-M   'P 1'
#
loop_
_entity.id
_entity.type
_entity.pdbx_description
1 polymer ?
#
loop_
_entity_poly.entity_id
_entity_poly.type
_entity_poly.pdbx_seq_one_letter_code
_entity_poly.pdbx_strand_id
1 'polypeptide(L)'
;MAKEHAEDEIRDEKSNAHSTDEQVEISHGMWDYDVGPAHDGIKRANVEDELHLDLDHKPKTSLKHLVDIDMVEEFRRPGPDTFVIADWRDEDAFIMGEVEETATEAIEALIDHMHDDDPIEGDDTPAVADGAGPTIRNTVASAFDYKPAAVEEQLRIGDPLEKLNDAVEAIQEEDDLETRDDYGEIVFINQAYRYRLTPKAVRLYERDEEDDE
;
A
#
# COMPACT_ATOMS: atom_id res chain seq x y z
N MET A 1 -5.18 25.79 -31.61
CA MET A 1 -4.50 24.52 -31.22
C MET A 1 -4.65 24.35 -29.71
N ALA A 2 -5.54 23.45 -29.26
CA ALA A 2 -5.98 23.17 -27.88
C ALA A 2 -5.01 23.39 -26.69
N LYS A 3 -3.70 23.37 -26.95
CA LYS A 3 -2.63 23.16 -25.97
C LYS A 3 -1.80 24.42 -25.70
N GLU A 4 -1.87 25.41 -26.58
CA GLU A 4 -0.93 26.54 -26.61
C GLU A 4 -1.10 27.44 -25.37
N HIS A 5 -2.34 27.74 -24.97
CA HIS A 5 -2.59 28.58 -23.79
C HIS A 5 -2.17 27.92 -22.46
N ALA A 6 -2.35 26.61 -22.33
CA ALA A 6 -1.94 25.88 -21.14
C ALA A 6 -0.40 25.76 -21.05
N GLU A 7 0.25 25.55 -22.19
CA GLU A 7 1.71 25.53 -22.31
C GLU A 7 2.33 26.90 -22.00
N ASP A 8 1.76 27.98 -22.55
CA ASP A 8 2.20 29.35 -22.29
C ASP A 8 2.09 29.70 -20.80
N GLU A 9 0.96 29.38 -20.15
CA GLU A 9 0.79 29.61 -18.71
C GLU A 9 1.87 28.88 -17.89
N ILE A 10 2.16 27.61 -18.22
CA ILE A 10 3.20 26.83 -17.53
C ILE A 10 4.56 27.46 -17.74
N ARG A 11 4.90 27.80 -18.99
CA ARG A 11 6.21 28.37 -19.31
C ARG A 11 6.41 29.77 -18.75
N ASP A 12 5.37 30.60 -18.69
CA ASP A 12 5.45 31.94 -18.11
C ASP A 12 5.69 31.88 -16.59
N GLU A 13 4.89 31.08 -15.88
CA GLU A 13 4.97 30.96 -14.42
C GLU A 13 6.19 30.15 -13.95
N LYS A 14 6.69 29.21 -14.77
CA LYS A 14 7.79 28.29 -14.43
C LYS A 14 8.99 28.38 -15.37
N SER A 15 9.20 29.51 -16.04
CA SER A 15 10.30 29.76 -16.99
C SER A 15 11.73 29.44 -16.49
N ASN A 16 11.95 29.39 -15.17
CA ASN A 16 13.24 29.10 -14.55
C ASN A 16 13.36 27.69 -13.96
N ALA A 17 12.30 26.86 -14.03
CA ALA A 17 12.37 25.48 -13.57
C ALA A 17 13.12 24.61 -14.59
N HIS A 18 13.88 23.64 -14.10
CA HIS A 18 14.60 22.70 -14.97
C HIS A 18 13.71 21.61 -15.56
N SER A 19 12.48 21.46 -15.05
CA SER A 19 11.54 20.42 -15.45
C SER A 19 10.31 20.99 -16.18
N THR A 20 10.46 22.12 -16.87
CA THR A 20 9.33 22.84 -17.49
C THR A 20 8.76 22.06 -18.66
N ASP A 21 9.60 21.38 -19.45
CA ASP A 21 9.13 20.54 -20.55
C ASP A 21 8.30 19.36 -20.02
N GLU A 22 8.75 18.69 -18.95
CA GLU A 22 7.96 17.62 -18.31
C GLU A 22 6.68 18.13 -17.65
N GLN A 23 6.64 19.37 -17.17
CA GLN A 23 5.41 19.98 -16.66
C GLN A 23 4.37 20.12 -17.78
N VAL A 24 4.82 20.56 -18.96
CA VAL A 24 3.98 20.67 -20.16
C VAL A 24 3.52 19.28 -20.60
N GLU A 25 4.44 18.31 -20.70
CA GLU A 25 4.11 16.92 -21.09
C GLU A 25 3.09 16.27 -20.15
N ILE A 26 3.28 16.40 -18.83
CA ILE A 26 2.31 15.87 -17.85
C ILE A 26 0.96 16.57 -18.00
N SER A 27 0.94 17.90 -18.12
CA SER A 27 -0.31 18.65 -18.26
C SER A 27 -1.07 18.24 -19.53
N HIS A 28 -0.37 18.10 -20.66
CA HIS A 28 -0.94 17.65 -21.92
C HIS A 28 -1.40 16.20 -21.86
N GLY A 29 -0.60 15.30 -21.27
CA GLY A 29 -1.00 13.92 -21.06
C GLY A 29 -2.27 13.83 -20.23
N MET A 30 -2.35 14.56 -19.11
CA MET A 30 -3.57 14.59 -18.30
C MET A 30 -4.79 15.10 -19.08
N TRP A 31 -4.62 16.06 -20.00
CA TRP A 31 -5.69 16.52 -20.88
C TRP A 31 -6.09 15.43 -21.89
N ASP A 32 -5.11 14.86 -22.60
CA ASP A 32 -5.31 13.86 -23.65
C ASP A 32 -5.97 12.57 -23.13
N TYR A 33 -5.76 12.23 -21.84
CA TYR A 33 -6.34 11.07 -21.17
C TYR A 33 -7.53 11.41 -20.25
N ASP A 34 -8.16 12.59 -20.43
CA ASP A 34 -9.36 13.01 -19.69
C ASP A 34 -9.19 12.99 -18.15
N VAL A 35 -7.98 13.24 -17.66
CA VAL A 35 -7.65 13.32 -16.22
C VAL A 35 -8.02 14.70 -15.66
N GLY A 36 -9.28 15.09 -15.88
CA GLY A 36 -9.86 16.36 -15.46
C GLY A 36 -10.44 16.36 -14.03
N PRO A 37 -11.17 17.42 -13.63
CA PRO A 37 -11.76 17.54 -12.29
C PRO A 37 -12.76 16.43 -11.93
N ALA A 38 -13.37 15.79 -12.92
CA ALA A 38 -14.26 14.65 -12.71
C ALA A 38 -13.52 13.31 -12.55
N HIS A 39 -12.22 13.26 -12.86
CA HIS A 39 -11.41 12.05 -12.76
C HIS A 39 -11.02 11.76 -11.31
N ASP A 40 -10.80 10.47 -11.04
CA ASP A 40 -10.37 9.89 -9.76
C ASP A 40 -8.91 10.22 -9.39
N GLY A 41 -8.23 10.95 -10.27
CA GLY A 41 -6.81 11.29 -10.24
C GLY A 41 -5.85 10.11 -10.40
N ILE A 42 -4.65 10.42 -10.87
CA ILE A 42 -3.56 9.45 -11.04
C ILE A 42 -2.63 9.46 -9.83
N LYS A 43 -2.05 8.31 -9.49
CA LYS A 43 -1.02 8.26 -8.42
C LYS A 43 0.29 8.77 -8.99
N ARG A 44 1.09 9.46 -8.17
CA ARG A 44 2.44 9.89 -8.56
C ARG A 44 3.29 8.77 -9.16
N ALA A 45 3.23 7.57 -8.57
CA ALA A 45 4.03 6.42 -9.00
C ALA A 45 3.64 5.88 -10.38
N ASN A 46 2.46 6.26 -10.88
CA ASN A 46 1.91 5.76 -12.13
C ASN A 46 1.85 6.83 -13.22
N VAL A 47 2.39 8.03 -12.99
CA VAL A 47 2.24 9.15 -13.94
C VAL A 47 2.83 8.82 -15.31
N GLU A 48 4.04 8.24 -15.33
CA GLU A 48 4.72 7.86 -16.57
C GLU A 48 3.94 6.75 -17.30
N ASP A 49 3.46 5.74 -16.57
CA ASP A 49 2.70 4.63 -17.15
C ASP A 49 1.31 5.04 -17.65
N GLU A 50 0.53 5.73 -16.82
CA GLU A 50 -0.88 6.10 -17.13
C GLU A 50 -0.96 7.21 -18.19
N LEU A 51 0.05 8.08 -18.29
CA LEU A 51 0.10 9.14 -19.31
C LEU A 51 0.99 8.77 -20.50
N HIS A 52 1.61 7.58 -20.51
CA HIS A 52 2.54 7.13 -21.55
C HIS A 52 3.69 8.13 -21.81
N LEU A 53 4.34 8.58 -20.74
CA LEU A 53 5.43 9.56 -20.76
C LEU A 53 6.76 8.92 -20.33
N ASP A 54 7.85 9.44 -20.86
CA ASP A 54 9.22 9.10 -20.46
C ASP A 54 9.88 10.38 -19.90
N LEU A 55 9.85 10.58 -18.58
CA LEU A 55 10.27 11.85 -17.98
C LEU A 55 11.76 11.82 -17.58
N ASP A 56 12.51 12.89 -17.91
CA ASP A 56 13.90 13.01 -17.47
C ASP A 56 14.01 13.37 -15.96
N HIS A 57 12.98 14.04 -15.42
CA HIS A 57 12.88 14.37 -14.01
C HIS A 57 11.84 13.54 -13.27
N LYS A 58 12.07 13.31 -11.97
CA LYS A 58 11.11 12.61 -11.11
C LYS A 58 9.73 13.29 -11.17
N PRO A 59 8.63 12.53 -11.40
CA PRO A 59 7.27 13.09 -11.48
C PRO A 59 6.90 14.01 -10.32
N LYS A 60 7.42 13.71 -9.12
CA LYS A 60 7.22 14.52 -7.90
C LYS A 60 7.54 16.01 -8.12
N THR A 61 8.63 16.31 -8.81
CA THR A 61 9.11 17.69 -8.98
C THR A 61 8.18 18.46 -9.92
N SER A 62 7.88 17.88 -11.08
CA SER A 62 7.00 18.49 -12.08
C SER A 62 5.57 18.65 -11.56
N LEU A 63 5.00 17.62 -10.91
CA LEU A 63 3.67 17.72 -10.30
C LEU A 63 3.60 18.81 -9.24
N LYS A 64 4.63 18.93 -8.38
CA LYS A 64 4.66 20.01 -7.38
C LYS A 64 4.60 21.38 -8.05
N HIS A 65 5.36 21.59 -9.12
CA HIS A 65 5.34 22.86 -9.84
C HIS A 65 4.00 23.15 -10.50
N LEU A 66 3.34 22.15 -11.08
CA LEU A 66 1.99 22.27 -11.64
C LEU A 66 0.93 22.57 -10.55
N VAL A 67 1.09 21.98 -9.36
CA VAL A 67 0.25 22.28 -8.20
C VAL A 67 0.45 23.73 -7.73
N ASP A 68 1.70 24.19 -7.68
CA ASP A 68 2.02 25.57 -7.25
C ASP A 68 1.38 26.65 -8.16
N ILE A 69 1.04 26.34 -9.41
CA ILE A 69 0.43 27.27 -10.39
C ILE A 69 -1.05 26.96 -10.68
N ASP A 70 -1.66 26.10 -9.87
CA ASP A 70 -3.07 25.71 -9.98
C ASP A 70 -3.43 25.06 -11.34
N MET A 71 -2.46 24.39 -11.98
CA MET A 71 -2.71 23.59 -13.18
C MET A 71 -3.15 22.17 -12.82
N VAL A 72 -2.61 21.63 -11.73
CA VAL A 72 -2.95 20.30 -11.20
C VAL A 72 -3.38 20.43 -9.74
N GLU A 73 -4.43 19.73 -9.34
CA GLU A 73 -4.82 19.57 -7.94
C GLU A 73 -4.15 18.32 -7.35
N GLU A 74 -3.49 18.45 -6.21
CA GLU A 74 -3.10 17.32 -5.35
C GLU A 74 -4.19 17.09 -4.31
N PHE A 75 -4.76 15.88 -4.27
CA PHE A 75 -5.81 15.54 -3.31
C PHE A 75 -5.72 14.09 -2.83
N ARG A 76 -6.46 13.78 -1.78
CA ARG A 76 -6.71 12.42 -1.28
C ARG A 76 -8.17 12.09 -1.49
N ARG A 77 -8.50 10.82 -1.76
CA ARG A 77 -9.91 10.44 -1.90
C ARG A 77 -10.60 10.62 -0.54
N PRO A 78 -11.88 11.00 -0.50
CA PRO A 78 -12.65 10.99 0.74
C PRO A 78 -12.53 9.62 1.42
N GLY A 79 -12.23 9.61 2.72
CA GLY A 79 -12.03 8.37 3.47
C GLY A 79 -10.96 8.50 4.55
N PRO A 80 -10.56 7.39 5.17
CA PRO A 80 -9.47 7.38 6.13
C PRO A 80 -8.12 7.60 5.43
N ASP A 81 -7.20 8.26 6.13
CA ASP A 81 -5.83 8.47 5.65
C ASP A 81 -5.02 7.16 5.62
N THR A 82 -5.41 6.18 6.42
CA THR A 82 -4.76 4.87 6.55
C THR A 82 -5.81 3.79 6.55
N PHE A 83 -5.60 2.78 5.71
CA PHE A 83 -6.39 1.55 5.70
C PHE A 83 -5.67 0.49 6.55
N VAL A 84 -6.44 -0.25 7.35
CA VAL A 84 -5.95 -1.41 8.10
C VAL A 84 -6.49 -2.65 7.42
N ILE A 85 -5.57 -3.53 7.01
CA ILE A 85 -5.87 -4.66 6.14
C ILE A 85 -5.35 -5.94 6.80
N ALA A 86 -6.21 -6.94 6.96
CA ALA A 86 -5.80 -8.32 7.21
C ALA A 86 -5.41 -8.94 5.86
N ASP A 87 -4.13 -9.16 5.62
CA ASP A 87 -3.61 -9.51 4.29
C ASP A 87 -4.11 -10.87 3.76
N TRP A 88 -4.43 -11.78 4.68
CA TRP A 88 -4.96 -13.11 4.41
C TRP A 88 -6.46 -13.14 4.07
N ARG A 89 -7.20 -12.05 4.35
CA ARG A 89 -8.63 -11.95 4.02
C ARG A 89 -8.77 -11.31 2.63
N ASP A 90 -9.24 -12.06 1.64
CA ASP A 90 -9.47 -11.51 0.29
C ASP A 90 -10.64 -10.50 0.24
N GLU A 91 -11.88 -10.96 0.51
CA GLU A 91 -13.10 -10.16 0.30
C GLU A 91 -13.37 -9.19 1.46
N ASP A 92 -12.97 -9.54 2.69
CA ASP A 92 -13.18 -8.76 3.93
C ASP A 92 -11.86 -8.27 4.54
N ALA A 93 -10.91 -7.92 3.67
CA ALA A 93 -9.55 -7.50 4.05
C ALA A 93 -9.53 -6.27 4.97
N PHE A 94 -10.44 -5.31 4.74
CA PHE A 94 -10.44 -4.02 5.43
C PHE A 94 -11.12 -4.11 6.80
N ILE A 95 -10.33 -4.14 7.87
CA ILE A 95 -10.79 -4.35 9.26
C ILE A 95 -10.85 -3.04 10.07
N MET A 96 -11.29 -1.96 9.42
CA MET A 96 -11.31 -0.62 10.00
C MET A 96 -12.20 -0.55 11.27
N GLY A 97 -11.56 -0.54 12.45
CA GLY A 97 -12.25 -0.47 13.75
C GLY A 97 -12.40 -1.81 14.47
N GLU A 98 -12.00 -2.92 13.84
CA GLU A 98 -12.07 -4.29 14.38
C GLU A 98 -10.66 -4.92 14.47
N VAL A 99 -9.63 -4.08 14.57
CA VAL A 99 -8.22 -4.49 14.55
C VAL A 99 -7.89 -5.44 15.70
N GLU A 100 -8.27 -5.08 16.93
CA GLU A 100 -8.00 -5.89 18.13
C GLU A 100 -8.77 -7.23 18.11
N GLU A 101 -10.02 -7.21 17.66
CA GLU A 101 -10.85 -8.41 17.54
C GLU A 101 -10.28 -9.36 16.48
N THR A 102 -10.00 -8.84 15.28
CA THR A 102 -9.39 -9.62 14.18
C THR A 102 -8.03 -10.20 14.58
N ALA A 103 -7.19 -9.41 15.26
CA ALA A 103 -5.90 -9.88 15.73
C ALA A 103 -6.03 -11.02 16.75
N THR A 104 -7.02 -10.93 17.66
CA THR A 104 -7.30 -11.96 18.65
C THR A 104 -7.79 -13.25 17.99
N GLU A 105 -8.71 -13.15 17.02
CA GLU A 105 -9.18 -14.31 16.24
C GLU A 105 -8.03 -15.00 15.50
N ALA A 106 -7.15 -14.21 14.86
CA ALA A 106 -5.99 -14.71 14.15
C ALA A 106 -4.96 -15.37 15.08
N ILE A 107 -4.77 -14.86 16.31
CA ILE A 107 -3.94 -15.52 17.34
C ILE A 107 -4.52 -16.90 17.69
N GLU A 108 -5.84 -17.04 17.83
CA GLU A 108 -6.43 -18.35 18.12
C GLU A 108 -6.27 -19.32 16.94
N ALA A 109 -6.37 -18.84 15.70
CA ALA A 109 -6.09 -19.64 14.50
C ALA A 109 -4.61 -20.06 14.41
N LEU A 110 -3.67 -19.16 14.73
CA LEU A 110 -2.24 -19.48 14.84
C LEU A 110 -1.99 -20.55 15.91
N ILE A 111 -2.65 -20.44 17.07
CA ILE A 111 -2.55 -21.44 18.14
C ILE A 111 -3.08 -22.78 17.65
N ASP A 112 -4.24 -22.82 16.99
CA ASP A 112 -4.79 -24.05 16.38
C ASP A 112 -3.79 -24.69 15.41
N HIS A 113 -3.14 -23.88 14.57
CA HIS A 113 -2.09 -24.35 13.67
C HIS A 113 -0.89 -24.96 14.42
N MET A 114 -0.47 -24.38 15.55
CA MET A 114 0.59 -24.98 16.39
C MET A 114 0.20 -26.37 16.90
N HIS A 115 -1.08 -26.58 17.26
CA HIS A 115 -1.55 -27.89 17.74
C HIS A 115 -1.57 -28.95 16.62
N ASP A 116 -1.85 -28.54 15.39
CA ASP A 116 -1.80 -29.42 14.21
C ASP A 116 -0.36 -29.77 13.79
N ASP A 117 0.58 -28.83 13.95
CA ASP A 117 2.00 -29.00 13.63
C ASP A 117 2.77 -29.76 14.72
N ASP A 118 2.29 -29.71 15.98
CA ASP A 118 2.91 -30.42 17.08
C ASP A 118 2.90 -31.95 16.85
N PRO A 119 4.01 -32.64 17.14
CA PRO A 119 4.07 -34.09 16.98
C PRO A 119 3.08 -34.77 17.94
N ILE A 120 2.25 -35.67 17.39
CA ILE A 120 1.23 -36.42 18.13
C ILE A 120 1.90 -37.22 19.27
N GLU A 121 1.59 -36.89 20.53
CA GLU A 121 1.96 -37.72 21.67
C GLU A 121 1.17 -39.05 21.62
N GLY A 122 1.83 -40.16 21.25
CA GLY A 122 1.20 -41.48 21.34
C GLY A 122 1.74 -42.61 20.47
N ASP A 123 2.65 -42.37 19.53
CA ASP A 123 3.39 -43.46 18.89
C ASP A 123 4.66 -43.72 19.72
N ASP A 124 4.93 -44.97 20.09
CA ASP A 124 6.12 -45.45 20.81
C ASP A 124 7.40 -45.30 19.95
N THR A 125 7.62 -44.12 19.38
CA THR A 125 8.87 -43.70 18.76
C THR A 125 9.66 -42.90 19.79
N PRO A 126 10.94 -43.25 20.00
CA PRO A 126 11.75 -42.62 21.04
C PRO A 126 11.88 -41.13 20.77
N ALA A 127 11.73 -40.36 21.85
CA ALA A 127 12.08 -38.95 22.03
C ALA A 127 12.80 -38.31 20.84
N VAL A 128 12.11 -37.34 20.23
CA VAL A 128 12.59 -36.26 19.35
C VAL A 128 14.12 -36.33 19.17
N ALA A 129 14.54 -37.10 18.18
CA ALA A 129 15.86 -36.90 17.61
C ALA A 129 15.86 -35.50 16.99
N ASP A 130 16.97 -34.76 17.14
CA ASP A 130 17.26 -33.44 16.56
C ASP A 130 17.16 -33.42 15.01
N GLY A 131 15.98 -33.70 14.46
CA GLY A 131 15.77 -33.98 13.04
C GLY A 131 14.31 -33.99 12.56
N ALA A 132 13.34 -33.69 13.43
CA ALA A 132 12.13 -33.03 12.96
C ALA A 132 12.51 -31.57 12.73
N GLY A 133 12.12 -30.98 11.60
CA GLY A 133 12.43 -29.58 11.27
C GLY A 133 11.93 -28.59 12.32
N PRO A 134 12.11 -27.27 12.10
CA PRO A 134 11.47 -26.28 12.95
C PRO A 134 9.96 -26.56 13.03
N THR A 135 9.37 -26.39 14.22
CA THR A 135 7.91 -26.41 14.40
C THR A 135 7.45 -24.99 14.66
N ILE A 136 6.21 -24.66 14.30
CA ILE A 136 5.64 -23.32 14.47
C ILE A 136 5.78 -22.86 15.93
N ARG A 137 5.46 -23.75 16.87
CA ARG A 137 5.58 -23.45 18.31
C ARG A 137 7.02 -23.12 18.72
N ASN A 138 8.01 -23.85 18.22
CA ASN A 138 9.41 -23.62 18.56
C ASN A 138 9.98 -22.37 17.90
N THR A 139 9.57 -22.07 16.67
CA THR A 139 9.93 -20.85 15.94
C THR A 139 9.40 -19.62 16.68
N VAL A 140 8.11 -19.60 16.99
CA VAL A 140 7.50 -18.49 17.75
C VAL A 140 8.11 -18.41 19.16
N ALA A 141 8.32 -19.54 19.86
CA ALA A 141 9.00 -19.53 21.15
C ALA A 141 10.38 -18.85 21.09
N SER A 142 11.15 -19.16 20.05
CA SER A 142 12.50 -18.63 19.87
C SER A 142 12.49 -17.13 19.56
N ALA A 143 11.58 -16.67 18.69
CA ALA A 143 11.43 -15.26 18.33
C ALA A 143 11.09 -14.39 19.55
N PHE A 144 10.24 -14.88 20.44
CA PHE A 144 9.81 -14.14 21.63
C PHE A 144 10.66 -14.43 22.90
N ASP A 145 11.71 -15.25 22.82
CA ASP A 145 12.50 -15.72 23.97
C ASP A 145 11.64 -16.36 25.08
N TYR A 146 10.66 -17.18 24.66
CA TYR A 146 9.78 -17.93 25.54
C TYR A 146 10.12 -19.43 25.55
N LYS A 147 9.60 -20.13 26.56
CA LYS A 147 9.54 -21.59 26.51
C LYS A 147 8.39 -22.00 25.59
N PRO A 148 8.51 -23.08 24.79
CA PRO A 148 7.44 -23.55 23.91
C PRO A 148 6.09 -23.75 24.61
N ALA A 149 6.11 -24.28 25.83
CA ALA A 149 4.91 -24.49 26.65
C ALA A 149 4.22 -23.19 27.14
N ALA A 150 4.88 -22.04 27.03
CA ALA A 150 4.34 -20.75 27.45
C ALA A 150 3.80 -19.91 26.28
N VAL A 151 4.10 -20.28 25.03
CA VAL A 151 3.80 -19.47 23.83
C VAL A 151 2.33 -19.09 23.75
N GLU A 152 1.41 -20.05 23.87
CA GLU A 152 -0.03 -19.79 23.76
C GLU A 152 -0.55 -18.81 24.82
N GLU A 153 -0.08 -18.93 26.06
CA GLU A 153 -0.46 -18.00 27.12
C GLU A 153 0.11 -16.61 26.83
N GLN A 154 1.36 -16.52 26.37
CA GLN A 154 2.01 -15.25 26.09
C GLN A 154 1.47 -14.53 24.86
N LEU A 155 1.02 -15.26 23.83
CA LEU A 155 0.37 -14.66 22.66
C LEU A 155 -0.95 -13.97 23.03
N ARG A 156 -1.68 -14.51 24.02
CA ARG A 156 -2.95 -13.94 24.52
C ARG A 156 -2.76 -12.75 25.47
N ILE A 157 -1.54 -12.39 25.83
CA ILE A 157 -1.23 -11.34 26.80
C ILE A 157 -0.52 -10.18 26.11
N GLY A 158 -1.07 -8.98 26.26
CA GLY A 158 -0.49 -7.74 25.75
C GLY A 158 -1.26 -7.20 24.57
N ASP A 159 -0.55 -6.59 23.62
CA ASP A 159 -1.14 -6.08 22.38
C ASP A 159 -1.26 -7.23 21.36
N PRO A 160 -2.48 -7.68 21.03
CA PRO A 160 -2.67 -8.81 20.12
C PRO A 160 -2.18 -8.51 18.69
N LEU A 161 -2.17 -7.24 18.27
CA LEU A 161 -1.69 -6.87 16.94
C LEU A 161 -0.17 -7.08 16.83
N GLU A 162 0.58 -6.57 17.82
CA GLU A 162 2.04 -6.74 17.89
C GLU A 162 2.38 -8.22 17.99
N LYS A 163 1.68 -8.96 18.88
CA LYS A 163 1.90 -10.41 19.06
C LYS A 163 1.65 -11.21 17.78
N LEU A 164 0.59 -10.91 17.05
CA LEU A 164 0.26 -11.60 15.81
C LEU A 164 1.32 -11.33 14.74
N ASN A 165 1.59 -10.06 14.44
CA ASN A 165 2.50 -9.69 13.35
C ASN A 165 3.93 -10.22 13.61
N ASP A 166 4.46 -10.06 14.83
CA ASP A 166 5.78 -10.57 15.19
C ASP A 166 5.86 -12.11 15.06
N ALA A 167 4.77 -12.82 15.39
CA ALA A 167 4.73 -14.28 15.26
C ALA A 167 4.64 -14.73 13.80
N VAL A 168 3.86 -14.03 12.97
CA VAL A 168 3.73 -14.30 11.54
C VAL A 168 5.05 -14.02 10.83
N GLU A 169 5.71 -12.89 11.11
CA GLU A 169 7.03 -12.55 10.58
C GLU A 169 8.05 -13.67 10.91
N ALA A 170 8.12 -14.10 12.18
CA ALA A 170 9.02 -15.16 12.59
C ALA A 170 8.79 -16.50 11.86
N ILE A 171 7.54 -16.85 11.54
CA ILE A 171 7.22 -18.06 10.78
C ILE A 171 7.65 -17.90 9.33
N GLN A 172 7.39 -16.74 8.72
CA GLN A 172 7.75 -16.45 7.32
C GLN A 172 9.26 -16.36 7.09
N GLU A 173 10.05 -16.02 8.11
CA GLU A 173 11.51 -16.03 8.06
C GLU A 173 12.12 -17.44 8.06
N GLU A 174 11.36 -18.47 8.45
CA GLU A 174 11.81 -19.86 8.45
C GLU A 174 11.44 -20.56 7.12
N ASP A 175 12.45 -20.92 6.32
CA ASP A 175 12.26 -21.51 4.98
C ASP A 175 11.46 -22.83 4.97
N ASP A 176 11.44 -23.56 6.08
CA ASP A 176 10.79 -24.87 6.21
C ASP A 176 9.36 -24.80 6.78
N LEU A 177 8.85 -23.59 7.06
CA LEU A 177 7.51 -23.36 7.60
C LEU A 177 6.67 -22.49 6.67
N GLU A 178 5.36 -22.71 6.70
CA GLU A 178 4.38 -21.89 5.99
C GLU A 178 3.26 -21.50 6.95
N THR A 179 2.66 -20.33 6.72
CA THR A 179 1.44 -19.91 7.44
C THR A 179 0.22 -20.58 6.82
N ARG A 180 -0.87 -20.71 7.59
CA ARG A 180 -2.17 -21.13 7.05
C ARG A 180 -2.93 -19.94 6.48
N ASP A 181 -3.93 -20.22 5.65
CA ASP A 181 -4.76 -19.20 4.99
C ASP A 181 -5.75 -18.48 5.93
N ASP A 182 -5.87 -18.88 7.20
CA ASP A 182 -6.84 -18.34 8.16
C ASP A 182 -6.25 -17.34 9.17
N TYR A 183 -4.95 -17.04 9.08
CA TYR A 183 -4.29 -15.95 9.79
C TYR A 183 -3.13 -15.38 8.96
N GLY A 184 -2.69 -14.16 9.29
CA GLY A 184 -1.62 -13.49 8.58
C GLY A 184 -1.27 -12.16 9.23
N GLU A 185 -0.59 -11.28 8.50
CA GLU A 185 -0.22 -9.96 9.02
C GLU A 185 -1.36 -8.96 8.87
N ILE A 186 -1.51 -8.10 9.87
CA ILE A 186 -2.34 -6.90 9.76
C ILE A 186 -1.45 -5.73 9.34
N VAL A 187 -1.69 -5.22 8.12
CA VAL A 187 -0.89 -4.17 7.50
C VAL A 187 -1.62 -2.83 7.46
N PHE A 188 -0.86 -1.74 7.61
CA PHE A 188 -1.36 -0.36 7.59
C PHE A 188 -0.93 0.34 6.30
N ILE A 189 -1.87 0.54 5.38
CA ILE A 189 -1.62 1.17 4.08
C ILE A 189 -2.10 2.61 4.08
N ASN A 190 -1.16 3.55 3.98
CA ASN A 190 -1.49 4.97 3.83
C ASN A 190 -2.06 5.26 2.44
N GLN A 191 -3.11 6.09 2.40
CA GLN A 191 -3.72 6.51 1.16
C GLN A 191 -2.75 7.41 0.37
N ALA A 192 -2.50 7.04 -0.88
CA ALA A 192 -1.66 7.81 -1.77
C ALA A 192 -2.35 9.10 -2.23
N TYR A 193 -1.58 10.18 -2.39
CA TYR A 193 -2.02 11.36 -3.11
C TYR A 193 -2.36 11.03 -4.57
N ARG A 194 -3.35 11.76 -5.07
CA ARG A 194 -3.87 11.71 -6.43
C ARG A 194 -3.73 13.08 -7.07
N TYR A 195 -3.53 13.08 -8.38
CA TYR A 195 -3.30 14.28 -9.18
C TYR A 195 -4.27 14.31 -10.35
N ARG A 196 -4.86 15.48 -10.64
CA ARG A 196 -5.73 15.71 -11.81
C ARG A 196 -5.68 17.18 -12.22
N LEU A 197 -6.08 17.49 -13.45
CA LEU A 197 -6.21 18.89 -13.88
C LEU A 197 -7.24 19.63 -13.06
N THR A 198 -6.95 20.89 -12.77
CA THR A 198 -7.92 21.79 -12.14
C THR A 198 -8.94 22.30 -13.16
N PRO A 199 -10.08 22.85 -12.70
CA PRO A 199 -10.99 23.57 -13.59
C PRO A 199 -10.32 24.77 -14.28
N LYS A 200 -9.25 25.35 -13.70
CA LYS A 200 -8.46 26.41 -14.33
C LYS A 200 -7.74 25.87 -15.56
N ALA A 201 -7.02 24.76 -15.41
CA ALA A 201 -6.31 24.14 -16.52
C ALA A 201 -7.25 23.72 -17.64
N VAL A 202 -8.38 23.07 -17.33
CA VAL A 202 -9.39 22.68 -18.32
C VAL A 202 -9.85 23.88 -19.16
N ARG A 203 -10.15 25.02 -18.53
CA ARG A 203 -10.54 26.24 -19.27
C ARG A 203 -9.45 26.78 -20.19
N LEU A 204 -8.17 26.54 -19.88
CA LEU A 204 -7.07 26.94 -20.77
C LEU A 204 -7.02 26.04 -22.00
N TYR A 205 -7.31 24.74 -21.84
CA TYR A 205 -7.38 23.79 -22.95
C TYR A 205 -8.63 23.97 -23.83
N GLU A 206 -9.79 24.22 -23.22
CA GLU A 206 -11.06 24.42 -23.95
C GLU A 206 -11.08 25.74 -24.73
N ARG A 207 -10.34 26.76 -24.28
CA ARG A 207 -10.31 28.10 -24.92
C ARG A 207 -9.90 28.05 -26.39
N ASP A 208 -9.08 27.08 -26.72
CA ASP A 208 -8.57 26.83 -28.05
C ASP A 208 -9.53 25.99 -28.92
N GLU A 209 -10.53 25.30 -28.33
CA GLU A 209 -11.56 24.59 -29.10
C GLU A 209 -12.62 25.55 -29.65
N GLU A 210 -12.88 26.68 -28.97
CA GLU A 210 -13.85 27.70 -29.41
C GLU A 210 -13.31 28.63 -30.52
N ASP A 211 -11.98 28.78 -30.64
CA ASP A 211 -11.34 29.63 -31.66
C ASP A 211 -11.08 28.91 -33.01
N ASP A 212 -11.31 27.59 -33.07
CA ASP A 212 -11.15 26.74 -34.27
C ASP A 212 -12.51 26.33 -34.92
N GLU A 213 -13.67 26.82 -34.44
CA GLU A 213 -15.02 26.72 -35.05
C GLU A 213 -15.45 27.96 -35.87
#